data_AF-A0A846ZAX6-F1
#
_entry.id   AF-A0A846ZAX6-F1
#
_cell.length_a   1.000
_cell.length_b   1.000
_cell.length_c   1.000
_cell.angle_alpha   90.00
_cell.angle_beta   90.00
_cell.angle_gamma   90.00
#
_symmetry.space_group_name_H-M   'P 1'
#
loop_
_entity.id
_entity.type
_entity.pdbx_description
1 polymer ?
#
loop_
_entity_poly.entity_id
_entity_poly.type
_entity_poly.pdbx_seq_one_letter_code
_entity_poly.pdbx_strand_id
1 'polypeptide(L)'
;MNPGPRAAPAGRRPPRWAGKPVRRLTAAELAEALAYLERHRPDDDVLGRALAAEFARRTAAAEFADRTATTRPPRRGRPPDPS
;
A
#
# COMPACT_ATOMS: atom_id res chain seq x y z
N MET A 1 -36.96 12.72 5.52
CA MET A 1 -35.65 13.34 5.81
C MET A 1 -34.60 12.64 4.97
N ASN A 2 -34.06 13.31 3.95
CA ASN A 2 -32.89 12.83 3.19
C ASN A 2 -31.68 13.62 3.68
N PRO A 3 -30.58 12.99 4.14
CA PRO A 3 -29.35 13.74 4.35
C PRO A 3 -28.84 14.18 2.97
N GLY A 4 -28.85 15.49 2.73
CA GLY A 4 -28.30 16.06 1.49
C GLY A 4 -26.82 15.69 1.30
N PRO A 5 -26.27 15.84 0.09
CA PRO A 5 -24.89 15.50 -0.21
C PRO A 5 -23.96 16.25 0.75
N ARG A 6 -23.25 15.50 1.59
CA ARG A 6 -22.36 16.05 2.61
C ARG A 6 -21.27 16.87 1.91
N ALA A 7 -21.38 18.19 2.01
CA ALA A 7 -20.41 19.12 1.45
C ALA A 7 -19.00 18.74 1.92
N ALA A 8 -18.11 18.45 0.98
CA ALA A 8 -16.70 18.28 1.28
C ALA A 8 -16.15 19.64 1.79
N PRO A 9 -15.32 19.67 2.85
CA PRO A 9 -14.74 20.91 3.33
C PRO A 9 -13.89 21.54 2.21
N ALA A 10 -14.40 22.65 1.66
CA ALA A 10 -13.72 23.46 0.66
C ALA A 10 -12.60 24.23 1.36
N GLY A 11 -11.33 23.91 1.06
CA GLY A 11 -10.20 24.74 1.50
C GLY A 11 -8.85 24.06 1.61
N ARG A 12 -8.77 22.73 1.65
CA ARG A 12 -7.47 22.03 1.59
C ARG A 12 -7.29 21.37 0.24
N ARG A 13 -6.22 21.73 -0.46
CA ARG A 13 -5.77 21.01 -1.66
C ARG A 13 -5.72 19.52 -1.30
N PRO A 14 -6.36 18.65 -2.09
CA PRO A 14 -6.37 17.23 -1.79
C PRO A 14 -4.92 16.71 -1.73
N PRO A 15 -4.62 15.75 -0.84
CA PRO A 15 -3.31 15.13 -0.80
C PRO A 15 -2.91 14.60 -2.18
N ARG A 16 -1.60 14.62 -2.50
CA ARG A 16 -1.10 14.23 -3.84
C ARG A 16 -1.49 12.81 -4.24
N TRP A 17 -1.71 11.94 -3.26
CA TRP A 17 -2.14 10.57 -3.46
C TRP A 17 -3.66 10.43 -3.74
N ALA A 18 -4.49 11.42 -3.40
CA ALA A 18 -5.95 11.30 -3.44
C ALA A 18 -6.54 11.18 -4.86
N GLY A 19 -5.78 11.56 -5.89
CA GLY A 19 -6.15 11.35 -7.29
C GLY A 19 -5.65 10.04 -7.90
N LYS A 20 -4.88 9.24 -7.15
CA LYS A 20 -4.28 8.01 -7.66
C LYS A 20 -5.18 6.81 -7.37
N PRO A 21 -5.30 5.84 -8.30
CA PRO A 21 -5.93 4.57 -7.97
C PRO A 21 -5.07 3.85 -6.93
N VAL A 22 -5.70 3.14 -5.99
CA VAL A 22 -5.05 2.44 -4.86
C VAL A 22 -3.86 1.59 -5.31
N ARG A 23 -4.01 0.88 -6.44
CA ARG A 23 -2.94 0.06 -7.05
C ARG A 23 -1.66 0.84 -7.43
N ARG A 24 -1.72 2.17 -7.57
CA ARG A 24 -0.59 3.06 -7.92
C ARG A 24 -0.02 3.85 -6.75
N LEU A 25 -0.55 3.68 -5.54
CA LEU A 25 0.02 4.30 -4.35
C LEU A 25 1.36 3.64 -4.02
N THR A 26 2.30 4.38 -3.46
CA THR A 26 3.47 3.76 -2.81
C THR A 26 3.11 3.26 -1.41
N ALA A 27 3.98 2.49 -0.76
CA ALA A 27 3.78 2.09 0.64
C ALA A 27 3.69 3.30 1.59
N ALA A 28 4.50 4.34 1.35
CA ALA A 28 4.46 5.58 2.10
C ALA A 28 3.14 6.34 1.88
N GLU A 29 2.65 6.41 0.64
CA GLU A 29 1.37 7.05 0.33
C GLU A 29 0.17 6.28 0.91
N LEU A 30 0.24 4.95 0.99
CA LEU A 30 -0.76 4.13 1.68
C LEU A 30 -0.81 4.44 3.19
N ALA A 31 0.35 4.53 3.84
CA ALA A 31 0.44 4.90 5.26
C ALA A 31 -0.06 6.34 5.50
N GLU A 32 0.31 7.29 4.63
CA GLU A 32 -0.18 8.67 4.70
C GLU A 32 -1.71 8.73 4.52
N ALA A 33 -2.26 7.94 3.59
CA ALA A 33 -3.70 7.86 3.35
C ALA A 33 -4.45 7.32 4.58
N LEU A 34 -3.97 6.25 5.21
CA LEU A 34 -4.56 5.73 6.45
C LEU A 34 -4.55 6.78 7.56
N ALA A 35 -3.40 7.41 7.79
CA ALA A 35 -3.26 8.42 8.84
C ALA A 35 -4.06 9.71 8.54
N TYR A 36 -4.38 9.97 7.26
CA TYR A 36 -5.29 11.03 6.86
C TYR A 36 -6.75 10.66 7.17
N LEU A 37 -7.17 9.43 6.88
CA LEU A 37 -8.53 8.98 7.18
C LEU A 37 -8.83 8.98 8.67
N GLU A 38 -7.92 8.49 9.50
CA GLU A 38 -8.06 8.54 10.96
C GLU A 38 -8.31 9.96 11.48
N ARG A 39 -7.67 10.96 10.87
CA ARG A 39 -7.74 12.37 11.30
C ARG A 39 -8.91 13.15 10.71
N HIS A 40 -9.35 12.80 9.51
CA HIS A 40 -10.26 13.64 8.72
C HIS A 40 -11.55 12.94 8.30
N ARG A 41 -11.58 11.61 8.32
CA ARG A 41 -12.70 10.76 7.87
C ARG A 41 -12.78 9.47 8.73
N PRO A 42 -12.85 9.57 10.07
CA PRO A 42 -12.90 8.39 10.92
C PRO A 42 -14.13 7.51 10.65
N ASP A 43 -15.21 8.11 10.11
CA ASP A 43 -16.44 7.40 9.76
C ASP A 43 -16.35 6.61 8.44
N ASP A 44 -15.27 6.74 7.65
CA ASP A 44 -15.11 6.08 6.36
C ASP A 44 -14.36 4.74 6.49
N ASP A 45 -14.97 3.82 7.24
CA ASP A 45 -14.42 2.50 7.56
C ASP A 45 -14.20 1.60 6.32
N VAL A 46 -14.99 1.81 5.27
CA VAL A 46 -14.89 1.02 4.04
C VAL A 46 -13.59 1.38 3.31
N LEU A 47 -13.33 2.68 3.14
CA LEU A 47 -12.09 3.14 2.51
C LEU A 47 -10.87 2.84 3.37
N GLY A 48 -10.97 3.03 4.70
CA GLY A 48 -9.92 2.68 5.65
C GLY A 48 -9.52 1.20 5.57
N ARG A 49 -10.51 0.29 5.59
CA ARG A 49 -10.26 -1.15 5.47
C ARG A 49 -9.68 -1.55 4.11
N ALA A 50 -10.14 -0.94 3.02
CA ALA A 50 -9.61 -1.22 1.68
C ALA A 50 -8.13 -0.84 1.56
N LEU A 51 -7.73 0.31 2.10
CA LEU A 51 -6.34 0.76 2.11
C LEU A 51 -5.48 -0.13 3.01
N ALA A 52 -5.96 -0.51 4.20
CA ALA A 52 -5.26 -1.40 5.11
C ALA A 52 -5.03 -2.79 4.49
N ALA A 53 -6.04 -3.33 3.80
CA ALA A 53 -5.93 -4.62 3.12
C ALA A 53 -4.89 -4.60 1.98
N GLU A 54 -4.87 -3.54 1.17
CA GLU A 54 -3.85 -3.40 0.12
C GLU A 54 -2.45 -3.23 0.72
N PHE A 55 -2.31 -2.47 1.80
CA PHE A 55 -1.03 -2.32 2.50
C PHE A 55 -0.53 -3.68 3.01
N ALA A 56 -1.39 -4.44 3.70
CA ALA A 56 -1.06 -5.79 4.18
C ALA A 56 -0.65 -6.73 3.04
N ARG A 57 -1.39 -6.71 1.92
CA ARG A 57 -1.08 -7.53 0.73
C ARG A 57 0.30 -7.22 0.17
N ARG A 58 0.67 -5.95 0.06
CA ARG A 58 1.97 -5.53 -0.51
C ARG A 58 3.13 -5.86 0.41
N THR A 59 2.95 -5.63 1.71
CA THR A 59 3.94 -6.03 2.71
C THR A 59 4.14 -7.53 2.66
N ALA A 60 3.07 -8.33 2.65
CA ALA A 60 3.18 -9.78 2.54
C ALA A 60 3.88 -10.23 1.23
N ALA A 61 3.60 -9.58 0.09
CA ALA A 61 4.24 -9.87 -1.17
C ALA A 61 5.75 -9.53 -1.17
N ALA A 62 6.12 -8.39 -0.56
CA ALA A 62 7.52 -7.98 -0.42
C ALA A 62 8.29 -8.95 0.49
N GLU A 63 7.73 -9.29 1.65
CA GLU A 63 8.30 -10.26 2.60
C GLU A 63 8.40 -11.67 2.01
N PHE A 64 7.45 -12.06 1.15
CA PHE A 64 7.53 -13.33 0.43
C PHE A 64 8.67 -13.31 -0.59
N ALA A 65 8.76 -12.25 -1.39
CA ALA A 65 9.83 -12.09 -2.38
C ALA A 65 11.22 -12.13 -1.72
N ASP A 66 11.39 -11.42 -0.61
CA ASP A 66 12.65 -11.40 0.16
C ASP A 66 13.05 -12.79 0.67
N ARG A 67 12.09 -13.53 1.25
CA ARG A 67 12.31 -14.93 1.67
C ARG A 67 12.73 -15.83 0.51
N THR A 68 12.09 -15.70 -0.66
CA THR A 68 12.45 -16.50 -1.84
C THR A 68 13.80 -16.14 -2.44
N ALA A 69 14.21 -14.86 -2.36
CA ALA A 69 15.52 -14.40 -2.78
C ALA A 69 16.63 -14.96 -1.88
N THR A 70 16.41 -14.96 -0.56
CA THR A 70 17.34 -15.48 0.44
C THR A 70 17.43 -17.01 0.43
N THR A 71 16.34 -17.70 0.08
CA THR A 71 16.29 -19.17 -0.02
C THR A 71 16.93 -19.71 -1.31
N ARG A 72 17.24 -18.86 -2.30
CA ARG A 72 17.91 -19.32 -3.52
C ARG A 72 19.32 -19.80 -3.18
N PRO A 73 19.64 -21.11 -3.29
CA PRO A 73 20.97 -21.59 -2.99
C PRO A 73 21.98 -20.88 -3.92
N PRO A 74 23.23 -20.64 -3.47
CA PRO A 74 24.26 -20.15 -4.38
C PRO A 74 24.28 -21.10 -5.59
N ARG A 75 24.17 -20.54 -6.80
CA ARG A 75 24.35 -21.33 -8.02
C ARG A 75 25.71 -21.98 -7.89
N ARG A 76 25.75 -23.28 -7.60
CA ARG A 76 27.00 -24.03 -7.46
C ARG A 76 27.80 -23.73 -8.72
N GLY A 77 28.95 -23.11 -8.53
CA GLY A 77 29.90 -22.85 -9.59
C GLY A 77 30.13 -24.16 -10.33
N ARG A 78 30.10 -24.07 -11.66
CA ARG A 78 30.52 -25.13 -12.56
C ARG A 78 31.85 -25.70 -12.03
N PRO A 79 31.97 -27.02 -11.79
CA PRO A 79 33.23 -27.58 -11.36
C PRO A 79 34.30 -27.26 -12.41
N PRO A 80 35.54 -26.92 -12.01
CA PRO A 80 36.63 -26.73 -12.96
C PRO A 80 36.85 -28.04 -13.73
N ASP A 81 36.95 -27.93 -15.04
CA ASP A 81 37.26 -29.03 -15.95
C ASP A 81 38.63 -29.62 -15.59
N PRO A 82 38.74 -30.93 -15.30
CA PRO A 82 40.04 -31.55 -15.11
C PRO A 82 40.72 -31.73 -16.47
N SER A 83 41.84 -31.04 -16.69
CA SER A 83 42.81 -31.31 -17.77
C SER A 83 43.86 -32.30 -17.33
#